data_AF-A0A494VVI7-F1
#
_entry.id   AF-A0A494VVI7-F1
#
_cell.length_a   1.000
_cell.length_b   1.000
_cell.length_c   1.000
_cell.angle_alpha   90.00
_cell.angle_beta   90.00
_cell.angle_gamma   90.00
#
_symmetry.space_group_name_H-M   'P 1'
#
loop_
_entity.id
_entity.type
_entity.pdbx_description
1 polymer ?
#
loop_
_entity_poly.entity_id
_entity_poly.type
_entity_poly.pdbx_seq_one_letter_code
_entity_poly.pdbx_strand_id
1 'polypeptide(L)'
;MNEPIQFSVQSLLSQRKGVIHGAMSPLLFAKEMAESVAFKYNRVARVWFKDERINQHWEDGGLTGHDTLIIGMQYANDLWLSLWVDAGVGGVPVAMALQSDGIVDVTGVYRETVYARNLTDGEIKEIFDSIFANPALISIKNDEITSIPAVPPADENNES
;
A
#
# COMPACT_ATOMS: atom_id res chain seq x y z
N MET A 1 -3.41 -2.34 -28.93
CA MET A 1 -2.73 -2.88 -27.75
C MET A 1 -2.60 -1.73 -26.77
N ASN A 2 -3.24 -1.80 -25.60
CA ASN A 2 -3.07 -0.77 -24.58
C ASN A 2 -1.68 -0.91 -23.97
N GLU A 3 -1.00 0.20 -23.71
CA GLU A 3 0.26 0.20 -22.98
C GLU A 3 0.04 -0.31 -21.55
N PRO A 4 0.99 -1.07 -20.98
CA PRO A 4 0.91 -1.52 -19.59
C PRO A 4 0.88 -0.34 -18.63
N ILE A 5 0.14 -0.48 -17.53
CA ILE A 5 0.05 0.58 -16.53
C ILE A 5 1.40 0.79 -15.85
N GLN A 6 1.83 2.04 -15.73
CA GLN A 6 3.06 2.38 -15.00
C GLN A 6 2.71 2.77 -13.58
N PHE A 7 3.11 1.91 -12.63
CA PHE A 7 2.90 2.12 -11.21
C PHE A 7 4.10 1.64 -10.38
N SER A 8 4.10 2.03 -9.11
CA SER A 8 5.02 1.51 -8.10
C SER A 8 4.27 1.24 -6.80
N VAL A 9 4.76 0.28 -6.02
CA VAL A 9 4.16 -0.13 -4.76
C VAL A 9 5.14 0.11 -3.62
N GLN A 10 4.67 0.74 -2.55
CA GLN A 10 5.46 1.04 -1.37
C GLN A 10 4.77 0.51 -0.12
N SER A 11 5.38 -0.48 0.54
CA SER A 11 4.97 -0.87 1.89
C SER A 11 4.99 0.32 2.85
N LEU A 12 3.90 0.51 3.57
CA LEU A 12 3.71 1.54 4.60
C LEU A 12 3.96 1.00 6.01
N LEU A 13 4.22 -0.30 6.15
CA LEU A 13 4.53 -0.92 7.43
C LEU A 13 6.03 -1.11 7.56
N SER A 14 6.59 -0.65 8.68
CA SER A 14 7.94 -1.00 9.11
C SER A 14 7.91 -1.62 10.50
N GLN A 15 8.97 -2.33 10.86
CA GLN A 15 9.14 -2.96 12.16
C GLN A 15 10.44 -2.45 12.78
N ARG A 16 10.34 -1.96 14.01
CA ARG A 16 11.48 -1.52 14.82
C ARG A 16 11.39 -2.17 16.19
N LYS A 17 12.42 -2.94 16.57
CA LYS A 17 12.49 -3.65 17.87
C LYS A 17 11.23 -4.51 18.18
N GLY A 18 10.65 -5.16 17.17
CA GLY A 18 9.45 -5.98 17.36
C GLY A 18 8.11 -5.24 17.33
N VAL A 19 8.13 -3.91 17.21
CA VAL A 19 6.91 -3.08 17.12
C VAL A 19 6.69 -2.67 15.67
N ILE A 20 5.46 -2.85 15.18
CA ILE A 20 5.05 -2.42 13.84
C ILE A 20 4.69 -0.93 13.88
N HIS A 21 5.23 -0.18 12.92
CA HIS A 21 5.01 1.24 12.70
C HIS A 21 4.50 1.49 11.28
N GLY A 22 3.88 2.64 11.08
CA GLY A 22 3.47 3.14 9.77
C GLY A 22 2.91 4.55 9.89
N ALA A 23 2.64 5.18 8.75
CA ALA A 23 2.01 6.50 8.73
C ALA A 23 0.59 6.43 9.34
N MET A 24 0.27 7.38 10.24
CA MET A 24 -0.94 7.31 11.07
C MET A 24 -2.24 7.30 10.24
N SER A 25 -2.37 8.17 9.24
CA SER A 25 -3.60 8.28 8.45
C SER A 25 -3.88 7.01 7.62
N PRO A 26 -2.94 6.48 6.80
CA PRO A 26 -3.17 5.24 6.06
C PRO A 26 -3.40 4.01 6.95
N LEU A 27 -2.77 3.96 8.14
CA LEU A 27 -3.01 2.90 9.11
C LEU A 27 -4.41 2.97 9.73
N LEU A 28 -4.87 4.18 10.07
CA LEU A 28 -6.21 4.38 10.62
C LEU A 28 -7.26 4.00 9.58
N PHE A 29 -7.09 4.47 8.34
CA PHE A 29 -7.92 4.07 7.21
C PHE A 29 -7.96 2.55 7.05
N ALA A 30 -6.80 1.89 6.98
CA ALA A 30 -6.73 0.45 6.80
C ALA A 30 -7.42 -0.31 7.95
N LYS A 31 -7.32 0.19 9.18
CA LYS A 31 -8.01 -0.34 10.34
C LYS A 31 -9.53 -0.21 10.21
N GLU A 32 -10.03 0.98 9.91
CA GLU A 32 -11.47 1.25 9.79
C GLU A 32 -12.10 0.41 8.67
N MET A 33 -11.44 0.33 7.50
CA MET A 33 -11.93 -0.46 6.38
C MET A 33 -11.91 -1.95 6.70
N ALA A 34 -10.84 -2.47 7.30
CA ALA A 34 -10.75 -3.87 7.67
C ALA A 34 -11.80 -4.27 8.74
N GLU A 35 -12.04 -3.41 9.74
CA GLU A 35 -13.07 -3.61 10.75
C GLU A 35 -14.49 -3.65 10.15
N SER A 36 -14.76 -2.79 9.15
CA SER A 36 -16.08 -2.70 8.49
C SER A 36 -16.53 -4.00 7.81
N VAL A 37 -15.57 -4.83 7.39
CA VAL A 37 -15.82 -6.10 6.69
C VAL A 37 -15.30 -7.33 7.47
N ALA A 38 -14.98 -7.15 8.75
CA ALA A 38 -14.39 -8.19 9.61
C ALA A 38 -13.12 -8.87 9.02
N PHE A 39 -12.38 -8.13 8.19
CA PHE A 39 -11.14 -8.56 7.57
C PHE A 39 -9.98 -8.32 8.53
N LYS A 40 -9.05 -9.26 8.63
CA LYS A 40 -7.79 -9.06 9.37
C LYS A 40 -6.70 -8.75 8.36
N TYR A 41 -5.84 -7.78 8.65
CA TYR A 41 -4.73 -7.43 7.76
C TYR A 41 -3.40 -7.42 8.52
N ASN A 42 -2.32 -7.66 7.78
CA ASN A 42 -0.94 -7.55 8.28
C ASN A 42 0.01 -6.94 7.25
N ARG A 43 -0.53 -6.38 6.16
CA ARG A 43 0.17 -5.63 5.11
C ARG A 43 -0.64 -4.38 4.80
N VAL A 44 0.06 -3.26 4.64
CA VAL A 44 -0.51 -2.02 4.09
C VAL A 44 0.53 -1.43 3.16
N ALA A 45 0.12 -1.06 1.95
CA ALA A 45 1.00 -0.45 0.97
C ALA A 45 0.27 0.65 0.20
N ARG A 46 1.03 1.62 -0.30
CA ARG A 46 0.53 2.65 -1.23
C ARG A 46 0.90 2.28 -2.66
N VAL A 47 -0.01 2.53 -3.58
CA VAL A 47 0.20 2.42 -5.03
C VAL A 47 0.33 3.82 -5.60
N TRP A 48 1.45 4.07 -6.27
CA TRP A 48 1.69 5.32 -6.98
C TRP A 48 1.58 5.08 -8.48
N PHE A 49 0.76 5.88 -9.15
CA PHE A 49 0.60 5.82 -10.59
C PHE A 49 1.40 6.93 -11.26
N LYS A 50 1.94 6.65 -12.45
CA LYS A 50 2.52 7.69 -13.30
C LYS A 50 1.45 8.63 -13.87
N ASP A 51 0.27 8.10 -14.17
CA ASP A 51 -0.90 8.91 -14.53
C ASP A 51 -1.59 9.39 -13.25
N GLU A 52 -1.36 10.65 -12.91
CA GLU A 52 -1.90 11.32 -11.72
C GLU A 52 -3.43 11.40 -11.70
N ARG A 53 -4.12 11.17 -12.82
CA ARG A 53 -5.59 11.22 -12.89
C ARG A 53 -6.25 9.98 -12.29
N ILE A 54 -5.48 8.90 -12.12
CA ILE A 54 -6.03 7.63 -11.64
C ILE A 54 -6.55 7.79 -10.22
N ASN A 55 -7.82 7.43 -10.03
CA ASN A 55 -8.52 7.47 -8.74
C ASN A 55 -8.64 8.87 -8.11
N GLN A 56 -8.46 9.93 -8.90
CA GLN A 56 -8.64 11.33 -8.47
C GLN A 56 -9.93 11.92 -9.05
N HIS A 57 -10.48 12.95 -8.41
CA HIS A 57 -11.52 13.80 -9.00
C HIS A 57 -10.94 15.13 -9.45
N TRP A 58 -11.66 15.85 -10.31
CA TRP A 58 -11.39 17.25 -10.58
C TRP A 58 -12.22 18.11 -9.63
N GLU A 59 -11.56 18.83 -8.72
CA GLU A 59 -12.18 19.69 -7.71
C GLU A 59 -11.44 21.02 -7.63
N ASP A 60 -12.16 22.13 -7.55
CA ASP A 60 -11.63 23.49 -7.39
C ASP A 60 -10.45 23.85 -8.32
N GLY A 61 -10.48 23.34 -9.55
CA GLY A 61 -9.47 23.64 -10.58
C GLY A 61 -8.21 22.76 -10.54
N GLY A 62 -8.19 21.70 -9.72
CA GLY A 62 -7.11 20.72 -9.64
C GLY A 62 -7.59 19.29 -9.48
N LEU A 63 -6.65 18.34 -9.52
CA LEU A 63 -6.93 16.97 -9.12
C LEU A 63 -6.95 16.87 -7.59
N THR A 64 -7.81 16.00 -7.06
CA THR A 64 -7.77 15.63 -5.64
C THR A 64 -6.45 14.96 -5.28
N GLY A 65 -6.20 14.81 -3.96
CA GLY A 65 -5.01 14.16 -3.42
C GLY A 65 -5.31 12.78 -2.82
N HIS A 66 -6.22 12.03 -3.40
CA HIS A 66 -6.60 10.71 -2.91
C HIS A 66 -5.42 9.74 -2.97
N ASP A 67 -5.30 8.90 -1.95
CA ASP A 67 -4.33 7.81 -1.97
C ASP A 67 -4.97 6.55 -2.55
N THR A 68 -4.17 5.73 -3.24
CA THR A 68 -4.57 4.36 -3.58
C THR A 68 -3.79 3.39 -2.70
N LEU A 69 -4.51 2.57 -1.94
CA LEU A 69 -3.96 1.71 -0.91
C LEU A 69 -4.27 0.24 -1.18
N ILE A 70 -3.28 -0.61 -0.91
CA ILE A 70 -3.43 -2.06 -0.77
C ILE A 70 -3.50 -2.37 0.71
N ILE A 71 -4.58 -3.02 1.12
CA ILE A 71 -4.73 -3.65 2.43
C ILE A 71 -4.64 -5.15 2.21
N GLY A 72 -3.67 -5.81 2.85
CA GLY A 72 -3.36 -7.20 2.58
C GLY A 72 -3.26 -8.06 3.83
N MET A 73 -3.56 -9.34 3.66
CA MET A 73 -3.36 -10.39 4.65
C MET A 73 -2.50 -11.49 4.03
N GLN A 74 -1.30 -11.65 4.56
CA GLN A 74 -0.50 -12.84 4.29
C GLN A 74 -0.74 -13.87 5.40
N TYR A 75 -1.22 -15.04 5.03
CA TYR A 75 -1.43 -16.16 5.96
C TYR A 75 -0.85 -17.44 5.35
N ALA A 76 0.10 -18.04 6.05
CA ALA A 76 0.93 -19.13 5.52
C ALA A 76 1.53 -18.75 4.15
N ASN A 77 1.19 -19.49 3.10
CA ASN A 77 1.70 -19.29 1.74
C ASN A 77 0.69 -18.63 0.80
N ASP A 78 -0.39 -18.06 1.34
CA ASP A 78 -1.44 -17.41 0.56
C ASP A 78 -1.50 -15.91 0.90
N LEU A 79 -1.93 -15.13 -0.08
CA LEU A 79 -2.02 -13.68 0.01
C LEU A 79 -3.40 -13.23 -0.44
N TRP A 80 -4.11 -12.56 0.47
CA TRP A 80 -5.38 -11.92 0.18
C TRP A 80 -5.17 -10.41 0.14
N LEU A 81 -5.50 -9.80 -1.00
CA LEU A 81 -5.35 -8.36 -1.24
C LEU A 81 -6.70 -7.69 -1.46
N SER A 82 -6.79 -6.46 -0.98
CA SER A 82 -7.89 -5.55 -1.25
C SER A 82 -7.32 -4.18 -1.63
N LEU A 83 -7.77 -3.65 -2.76
CA LEU A 83 -7.37 -2.35 -3.31
C LEU A 83 -8.45 -1.31 -2.98
N TRP A 84 -8.02 -0.13 -2.53
CA TRP A 84 -8.89 0.94 -2.04
C TRP A 84 -8.44 2.29 -2.57
N VAL A 85 -9.40 3.21 -2.74
CA VAL A 85 -9.13 4.65 -2.83
C VAL A 85 -9.45 5.26 -1.47
N ASP A 86 -8.47 5.91 -0.85
CA ASP A 86 -8.62 6.70 0.37
C ASP A 86 -8.84 8.18 -0.01
N ALA A 87 -10.05 8.66 0.24
CA ALA A 87 -10.46 10.04 -0.03
C ALA A 87 -10.33 10.96 1.20
N GLY A 88 -9.70 10.49 2.28
CA GLY A 88 -9.50 11.22 3.53
C GLY A 88 -10.72 11.27 4.45
N VAL A 89 -11.94 11.37 3.88
CA VAL A 89 -13.22 11.31 4.62
C VAL A 89 -13.92 9.95 4.52
N GLY A 90 -13.32 9.00 3.82
CA GLY A 90 -13.86 7.67 3.58
C GLY A 90 -13.07 6.91 2.52
N GLY A 91 -13.51 5.69 2.22
CA GLY A 91 -12.84 4.79 1.27
C GLY A 91 -13.78 4.23 0.22
N VAL A 92 -13.30 4.14 -1.02
CA VAL A 92 -14.00 3.41 -2.09
C VAL A 92 -13.29 2.07 -2.30
N PRO A 93 -13.95 0.92 -2.07
CA PRO A 93 -13.36 -0.37 -2.33
C PRO A 93 -13.23 -0.57 -3.83
N VAL A 94 -12.02 -0.76 -4.34
CA VAL A 94 -11.77 -0.95 -5.78
C VAL A 94 -12.01 -2.40 -6.16
N ALA A 95 -11.23 -3.30 -5.57
CA ALA A 95 -11.25 -4.71 -5.92
C ALA A 95 -10.64 -5.58 -4.81
N MET A 96 -10.90 -6.87 -4.89
CA MET A 96 -10.31 -7.89 -4.03
C MET A 96 -9.77 -9.05 -4.86
N ALA A 97 -8.70 -9.69 -4.38
CA ALA A 97 -8.14 -10.87 -5.01
C ALA A 97 -7.48 -11.79 -3.98
N LEU A 98 -7.67 -13.10 -4.14
CA LEU A 98 -6.95 -14.13 -3.39
C LEU A 98 -5.94 -14.79 -4.33
N GLN A 99 -4.68 -14.93 -3.88
CA GLN A 99 -3.63 -15.46 -4.73
C GLN A 99 -3.94 -16.89 -5.22
N SER A 100 -4.56 -17.71 -4.38
CA SER A 100 -4.83 -19.12 -4.68
C SER A 100 -5.97 -19.39 -5.67
N ASP A 101 -6.96 -18.49 -5.81
CA ASP A 101 -8.05 -18.65 -6.79
C ASP A 101 -7.78 -17.91 -8.11
N GLY A 102 -6.88 -16.92 -8.09
CA GLY A 102 -6.52 -16.11 -9.26
C GLY A 102 -7.65 -15.24 -9.79
N ILE A 103 -8.72 -15.07 -9.00
CA ILE A 103 -9.89 -14.27 -9.35
C ILE A 103 -9.69 -12.86 -8.80
N VAL A 104 -9.97 -11.88 -9.65
CA VAL A 104 -10.03 -10.46 -9.28
C VAL A 104 -11.48 -10.04 -9.32
N ASP A 105 -12.04 -9.70 -8.16
CA ASP A 105 -13.41 -9.21 -8.03
C ASP A 105 -13.39 -7.69 -7.89
N VAL A 106 -13.85 -6.98 -8.93
CA VAL A 106 -13.92 -5.52 -8.94
C VAL A 106 -15.30 -5.08 -8.46
N THR A 107 -15.35 -4.17 -7.50
CA THR A 107 -16.63 -3.79 -6.89
C THR A 107 -17.48 -2.94 -7.83
N GLY A 108 -18.80 -3.11 -7.75
CA GLY A 108 -19.76 -2.25 -8.48
C GLY A 108 -19.62 -0.78 -8.07
N VAL A 109 -19.41 -0.51 -6.78
CA VAL A 109 -19.24 0.86 -6.25
C VAL A 109 -18.09 1.58 -6.94
N TYR A 110 -16.96 0.92 -7.17
CA TYR A 110 -15.84 1.54 -7.90
C TYR A 110 -16.17 1.83 -9.36
N ARG A 111 -16.95 0.97 -10.01
CA ARG A 111 -17.38 1.18 -11.41
C ARG A 111 -18.37 2.32 -11.56
N GLU A 112 -19.20 2.54 -10.55
CA GLU A 112 -20.17 3.63 -10.51
C GLU A 112 -19.53 4.97 -10.08
N THR A 113 -18.39 4.91 -9.37
CA THR A 113 -17.67 6.10 -8.93
C THR A 113 -16.91 6.74 -10.11
N VAL A 114 -17.19 8.01 -10.38
CA VAL A 114 -16.61 8.74 -11.51
C VAL A 114 -15.31 9.44 -11.10
N TYR A 115 -14.17 8.83 -11.41
CA TYR A 115 -12.86 9.49 -11.31
C TYR A 115 -12.49 10.19 -12.62
N ALA A 116 -11.50 11.08 -12.56
CA ALA A 116 -10.83 11.64 -13.72
C ALA A 116 -10.25 10.52 -14.62
N ARG A 117 -9.81 9.42 -14.00
CA ARG A 117 -9.56 8.15 -14.66
C ARG A 117 -9.76 6.99 -13.68
N ASN A 118 -10.63 6.04 -14.04
CA ASN A 118 -10.71 4.76 -13.34
C ASN A 118 -9.68 3.78 -13.94
N LEU A 119 -9.22 2.85 -13.12
CA LEU A 119 -8.49 1.67 -13.57
C LEU A 119 -9.44 0.73 -14.31
N THR A 120 -8.97 0.18 -15.41
CA THR A 120 -9.62 -0.95 -16.10
C THR A 120 -9.42 -2.25 -15.32
N ASP A 121 -10.26 -3.26 -15.56
CA ASP A 121 -10.11 -4.60 -14.97
C ASP A 121 -8.73 -5.20 -15.23
N GLY A 122 -8.20 -4.99 -16.44
CA GLY A 122 -6.86 -5.44 -16.82
C GLY A 122 -5.76 -4.78 -16.00
N GLU A 123 -5.85 -3.48 -15.73
CA GLU A 123 -4.87 -2.77 -14.91
C GLU A 123 -4.95 -3.15 -13.44
N ILE A 124 -6.17 -3.34 -12.91
CA ILE A 124 -6.36 -3.85 -11.53
C ILE A 124 -5.72 -5.24 -11.42
N LYS A 125 -5.95 -6.11 -12.40
CA LYS A 125 -5.32 -7.43 -12.44
C LYS A 125 -3.80 -7.33 -12.51
N GLU A 126 -3.25 -6.44 -13.34
CA GLU A 126 -1.81 -6.23 -13.46
C GLU A 126 -1.17 -5.81 -12.13
N ILE A 127 -1.85 -4.95 -11.35
CA ILE A 127 -1.40 -4.56 -10.00
C ILE A 127 -1.35 -5.76 -9.07
N PHE A 128 -2.43 -6.55 -9.00
CA PHE A 128 -2.47 -7.73 -8.13
C PHE A 128 -1.46 -8.80 -8.55
N ASP A 129 -1.38 -9.11 -9.84
CA ASP A 129 -0.41 -10.07 -10.38
C ASP A 129 1.03 -9.67 -10.05
N SER A 130 1.37 -8.38 -10.15
CA SER A 130 2.70 -7.86 -9.78
C SER A 130 3.03 -8.10 -8.30
N ILE A 131 2.06 -7.88 -7.41
CA ILE A 131 2.24 -8.12 -5.97
C ILE A 131 2.28 -9.62 -5.65
N PHE A 132 1.45 -10.44 -6.29
CA PHE A 132 1.48 -11.89 -6.12
C PHE A 132 2.78 -12.52 -6.62
N ALA A 133 3.35 -12.00 -7.72
CA ALA A 133 4.64 -12.42 -8.23
C ALA A 133 5.80 -11.96 -7.33
N ASN A 134 5.65 -10.84 -6.62
CA ASN A 134 6.65 -10.33 -5.69
C ASN A 134 6.05 -9.79 -4.37
N PRO A 135 5.69 -10.66 -3.43
CA PRO A 135 5.09 -10.25 -2.14
C PRO A 135 6.00 -9.37 -1.27
N ALA A 136 7.30 -9.30 -1.59
CA ALA A 136 8.24 -8.41 -0.92
C ALA A 136 7.87 -6.93 -1.08
N LEU A 137 7.14 -6.56 -2.15
CA LEU A 137 6.71 -5.18 -2.42
C LEU A 137 5.87 -4.58 -1.29
N ILE A 138 5.07 -5.42 -0.61
CA ILE A 138 4.18 -5.01 0.48
C ILE A 138 4.62 -5.54 1.85
N SER A 139 5.77 -6.23 1.91
CA SER A 139 6.28 -6.81 3.15
C SER A 139 6.64 -5.73 4.17
N ILE A 140 6.55 -6.09 5.45
CA ILE A 140 6.93 -5.19 6.56
C ILE A 140 8.44 -4.97 6.47
N LYS A 141 8.88 -3.72 6.39
CA LYS A 141 10.30 -3.36 6.30
C LYS A 141 10.96 -3.45 7.67
N ASN A 142 12.12 -4.10 7.78
CA ASN A 142 12.89 -4.08 9.02
C ASN A 142 13.75 -2.82 9.07
N ASP A 143 13.44 -1.91 9.99
CA ASP A 143 14.29 -0.76 10.29
C ASP A 143 15.38 -1.23 11.25
N GLU A 144 16.38 -1.96 10.73
CA GLU A 144 17.56 -2.24 11.52
C GLU A 144 18.31 -0.95 11.80
N ILE A 145 18.65 -0.74 13.07
CA ILE A 145 19.47 0.37 13.53
C ILE A 145 20.79 0.25 12.79
N THR A 146 21.09 1.14 11.85
CA THR A 146 22.47 1.39 11.46
C THR A 146 23.18 1.83 12.74
N SER A 147 23.88 0.90 13.38
CA SER A 147 24.73 1.17 14.52
C SER A 147 25.69 2.28 14.12
N ILE A 148 25.54 3.44 14.75
CA ILE A 148 26.54 4.50 14.68
C ILE A 148 27.85 3.84 15.13
N PRO A 149 28.94 3.86 14.35
CA PRO A 149 30.19 3.29 14.80
C PRO A 149 30.58 3.97 16.10
N ALA A 150 30.80 3.16 17.15
CA ALA A 150 31.25 3.66 18.44
C ALA A 150 32.52 4.49 18.20
N VAL A 151 32.46 5.77 18.58
CA VAL A 151 33.66 6.61 18.66
C VAL A 151 34.55 5.95 19.72
N PRO A 152 35.76 5.47 19.37
CA PRO A 152 36.65 4.91 20.36
C PRO A 152 36.97 5.99 21.42
N PRO A 153 37.09 5.63 22.70
CA PRO A 153 37.42 6.58 23.74
C PRO A 153 38.73 7.28 23.38
N ALA A 154 38.75 8.60 23.52
CA ALA A 154 39.97 9.38 23.36
C ALA A 154 41.01 8.86 24.36
N ASP A 155 42.19 8.50 23.86
CA ASP A 155 43.33 8.11 24.69
C ASP A 155 43.64 9.24 25.68
N GLU A 156 43.21 9.06 26.93
CA GLU A 156 43.85 9.65 28.09
C GLU A 156 45.23 9.00 28.18
N ASN A 157 46.23 9.54 27.48
CA ASN A 157 47.65 9.42 27.81
C ASN A 157 48.46 10.31 26.86
N ASN A 158 48.74 11.53 27.32
CA ASN A 158 50.02 12.13 27.01
C ASN A 158 50.50 12.89 28.25
N GLU A 159 51.10 12.13 29.17
CA GLU A 159 52.08 12.66 30.09
C GLU A 159 53.29 13.13 29.28
N SER A 160 53.68 14.40 29.45
CA SER A 160 55.07 14.86 29.61
C SER A 160 55.07 16.33 29.99
#